data_AF-A0A520ITU1-F1
#
_entry.id   AF-A0A520ITU1-F1
#
_cell.length_a   1.000
_cell.length_b   1.000
_cell.length_c   1.000
_cell.angle_alpha   90.00
_cell.angle_beta   90.00
_cell.angle_gamma   90.00
#
_symmetry.space_group_name_H-M   'P 1'
#
loop_
_entity.id
_entity.type
_entity.pdbx_description
1 polymer ?
#
loop_
_entity_poly.entity_id
_entity_poly.type
_entity_poly.pdbx_seq_one_letter_code
_entity_poly.pdbx_strand_id
1 'polypeptide(L)'
;SSMTLADRATIANMAPEYGATCGFFPIDDKTLDYMRLTARSDENVELVEAYAKANGFWRDENAEDPVFTDTLELDMGTVVASLAGPKRPQDRVSLNKVDEVFNSDLHKLYHKEQPARVAVEGREHDIGDGDVVIAAITSCTNTSNPSVLVAAGLVARKANALGLKSKPWVKTSLAPGSQVVTDYLDKAGLTADLNALGFNLVGYGCTTCIGNSGPLAPAISAAINENDLVAASVLSGNRNFEGRVSPDVRANFLASPPLVVAYAIKGTVTTDMIETPLGQGSDGQDVYLRDIWPTNEEVRTTMDANIDAGMFGARYGDVYAGDAKWREIDVTGSDTYQWRAGSTYVANPPYFDGLSMTPAPVQDIIDAKPLAILGDSITTDHISPAGSIKADSPAGRFLQEHQVSKADFNSYGARRGNHDVMMRGTFANIRIKNEMVPGIEGGMSKYDGEVMAIYDAAMRFKQDGTPLVIVAGKEYGTGSSRDWAAKGTNLLGVRAVITESFERI
;
A
#
# COMPACT_ATOMS: atom_id res chain seq x y z
N SER A 1 -24.84 16.06 4.24
CA SER A 1 -24.18 17.04 5.14
C SER A 1 -23.50 16.44 6.38
N SER A 2 -23.63 15.13 6.69
CA SER A 2 -23.12 14.54 7.95
C SER A 2 -21.65 14.09 7.95
N MET A 3 -21.04 13.82 6.79
CA MET A 3 -19.66 13.33 6.69
C MET A 3 -18.63 14.45 6.87
N THR A 4 -17.59 14.20 7.66
CA THR A 4 -16.45 15.10 7.79
C THR A 4 -15.62 15.13 6.50
N LEU A 5 -14.78 16.15 6.32
CA LEU A 5 -13.90 16.19 5.15
C LEU A 5 -12.93 15.00 5.13
N ALA A 6 -12.46 14.54 6.29
CA ALA A 6 -11.59 13.38 6.36
C ALA A 6 -12.27 12.09 5.89
N ASP A 7 -13.55 11.88 6.23
CA ASP A 7 -14.30 10.71 5.74
C ASP A 7 -14.47 10.74 4.21
N ARG A 8 -14.76 11.92 3.66
CA ARG A 8 -14.84 12.14 2.21
C ARG A 8 -13.51 11.86 1.53
N ALA A 9 -12.41 12.33 2.12
CA ALA A 9 -11.06 12.10 1.61
C ALA A 9 -10.70 10.61 1.62
N THR A 10 -11.12 9.83 2.64
CA THR A 10 -10.94 8.37 2.67
C THR A 10 -11.64 7.69 1.50
N ILE A 11 -12.89 8.08 1.17
CA ILE A 11 -13.62 7.53 0.01
C ILE A 11 -12.98 7.96 -1.32
N ALA A 12 -12.64 9.25 -1.45
CA ALA A 12 -12.04 9.79 -2.66
C ALA A 12 -10.64 9.20 -2.93
N ASN A 13 -9.88 8.88 -1.87
CA ASN A 13 -8.57 8.26 -1.98
C ASN A 13 -8.61 6.92 -2.72
N MET A 14 -9.67 6.13 -2.53
CA MET A 14 -9.80 4.80 -3.12
C MET A 14 -10.34 4.81 -4.56
N ALA A 15 -10.45 5.99 -5.20
CA ALA A 15 -10.94 6.10 -6.58
C ALA A 15 -10.25 5.18 -7.59
N PRO A 16 -8.91 5.04 -7.60
CA PRO A 16 -8.25 4.10 -8.48
C PRO A 16 -8.59 2.64 -8.18
N GLU A 17 -8.94 2.29 -6.95
CA GLU A 17 -9.28 0.92 -6.56
C GLU A 17 -10.68 0.48 -7.01
N TYR A 18 -11.59 1.42 -7.27
CA TYR A 18 -12.88 1.16 -7.94
C TYR A 18 -12.91 1.62 -9.41
N GLY A 19 -11.74 1.88 -10.00
CA GLY A 19 -11.58 2.16 -11.44
C GLY A 19 -11.99 3.57 -11.88
N ALA A 20 -12.34 4.47 -10.95
CA ALA A 20 -12.73 5.83 -11.28
C ALA A 20 -11.52 6.72 -11.52
N THR A 21 -11.69 7.71 -12.43
CA THR A 21 -10.70 8.77 -12.62
C THR A 21 -10.54 9.65 -11.38
N CYS A 22 -11.62 9.89 -10.65
CA CYS A 22 -11.68 10.77 -9.48
C CYS A 22 -12.87 10.39 -8.60
N GLY A 23 -12.70 10.43 -7.29
CA GLY A 23 -13.80 10.52 -6.32
C GLY A 23 -13.99 11.98 -5.94
N PHE A 24 -15.17 12.54 -6.22
CA PHE A 24 -15.43 13.98 -6.08
C PHE A 24 -16.48 14.26 -5.01
N PHE A 25 -16.15 15.16 -4.10
CA PHE A 25 -17.09 15.73 -3.13
C PHE A 25 -17.11 17.25 -3.33
N PRO A 26 -18.27 17.86 -3.61
CA PRO A 26 -18.38 19.31 -3.80
C PRO A 26 -17.93 20.12 -2.58
N ILE A 27 -17.65 21.41 -2.81
CA ILE A 27 -17.31 22.36 -1.76
C ILE A 27 -18.58 22.70 -0.97
N ASP A 28 -18.51 22.56 0.35
CA ASP A 28 -19.60 22.92 1.28
C ASP A 28 -19.02 23.44 2.61
N ASP A 29 -19.90 23.65 3.60
CA ASP A 29 -19.50 24.11 4.94
C ASP A 29 -18.45 23.21 5.60
N LYS A 30 -18.46 21.90 5.36
CA LYS A 30 -17.46 20.97 5.91
C LYS A 30 -16.09 21.15 5.27
N THR A 31 -16.04 21.64 4.03
CA THR A 31 -14.78 22.11 3.44
C THR A 31 -14.23 23.31 4.21
N LEU A 32 -15.07 24.31 4.50
CA LEU A 32 -14.63 25.51 5.22
C LEU A 32 -14.25 25.22 6.68
N ASP A 33 -15.01 24.38 7.37
CA ASP A 33 -14.69 23.89 8.73
C ASP A 33 -13.28 23.30 8.77
N TYR A 34 -12.95 22.45 7.78
CA TYR A 34 -11.64 21.83 7.69
C TYR A 34 -10.54 22.83 7.30
N MET A 35 -10.82 23.80 6.43
CA MET A 35 -9.86 24.86 6.09
C MET A 35 -9.48 25.68 7.33
N ARG A 36 -10.48 26.05 8.16
CA ARG A 36 -10.24 26.75 9.44
C ARG A 36 -9.45 25.86 10.41
N LEU A 37 -9.85 24.60 10.56
CA LEU A 37 -9.14 23.63 11.40
C LEU A 37 -7.68 23.46 10.97
N THR A 38 -7.39 23.53 9.67
CA THR A 38 -6.03 23.39 9.12
C THR A 38 -5.30 24.74 8.99
N ALA A 39 -5.72 25.73 9.77
CA ALA A 39 -5.10 27.05 9.90
C ALA A 39 -4.96 27.82 8.58
N ARG A 40 -5.92 27.68 7.66
CA ARG A 40 -6.04 28.62 6.53
C ARG A 40 -6.56 29.96 7.07
N SER A 41 -6.03 31.06 6.53
CA SER A 41 -6.45 32.40 6.92
C SER A 41 -7.92 32.65 6.62
N ASP A 42 -8.58 33.48 7.43
CA ASP A 42 -9.98 33.85 7.22
C ASP A 42 -10.21 34.44 5.83
N GLU A 43 -9.29 35.29 5.34
CA GLU A 43 -9.31 35.83 3.97
C GLU A 43 -9.36 34.73 2.91
N ASN A 44 -8.57 33.66 3.05
CA ASN A 44 -8.58 32.53 2.11
C ASN A 44 -9.88 31.73 2.20
N VAL A 45 -10.42 31.55 3.41
CA VAL A 45 -11.69 30.84 3.63
C VAL A 45 -12.85 31.61 3.00
N GLU A 46 -12.92 32.94 3.23
CA GLU A 46 -13.92 33.83 2.64
C GLU A 46 -13.81 33.87 1.10
N LEU A 47 -12.58 33.92 0.57
CA LEU A 47 -12.35 33.88 -0.88
C LEU A 47 -12.86 32.57 -1.50
N VAL A 48 -12.55 31.42 -0.90
CA VAL A 48 -13.00 30.11 -1.40
C VAL A 48 -14.52 30.02 -1.38
N GLU A 49 -15.17 30.47 -0.30
CA GLU A 49 -16.63 30.49 -0.20
C GLU A 49 -17.25 31.39 -1.27
N ALA A 50 -16.79 32.63 -1.38
CA ALA A 50 -17.30 33.59 -2.35
C ALA A 50 -17.12 33.10 -3.79
N TYR A 51 -15.94 32.57 -4.12
CA TYR A 51 -15.65 32.02 -5.44
C TYR A 51 -16.52 30.81 -5.75
N ALA A 52 -16.65 29.85 -4.82
CA ALA A 52 -17.44 28.65 -5.03
C ALA A 52 -18.91 28.98 -5.24
N LYS A 53 -19.49 29.91 -4.47
CA LYS A 53 -20.87 30.36 -4.63
C LYS A 53 -21.08 31.12 -5.94
N ALA A 54 -20.18 32.04 -6.29
CA ALA A 54 -20.30 32.83 -7.51
C ALA A 54 -20.21 31.99 -8.79
N ASN A 55 -19.50 30.86 -8.76
CA ASN A 55 -19.28 29.99 -9.92
C ASN A 55 -20.14 28.71 -9.92
N GLY A 56 -21.07 28.55 -8.97
CA GLY A 56 -21.95 27.37 -8.91
C GLY A 56 -21.25 26.07 -8.49
N PHE A 57 -20.11 26.17 -7.77
CA PHE A 57 -19.39 25.01 -7.20
C PHE A 57 -19.80 24.70 -5.75
N TRP A 58 -20.58 25.58 -5.13
CA TRP A 58 -21.06 25.43 -3.77
C TRP A 58 -22.24 24.45 -3.69
N ARG A 59 -22.17 23.51 -2.74
CA ARG A 59 -23.23 22.54 -2.45
C ARG A 59 -23.80 22.79 -1.06
N ASP A 60 -25.12 22.94 -0.99
CA ASP A 60 -25.88 22.95 0.27
C ASP A 60 -27.08 22.00 0.18
N GLU A 61 -27.88 21.92 1.24
CA GLU A 61 -29.03 21.00 1.32
C GLU A 61 -30.17 21.35 0.35
N ASN A 62 -30.19 22.57 -0.19
CA ASN A 62 -31.19 23.02 -1.17
C ASN A 62 -30.66 22.98 -2.61
N ALA A 63 -29.40 22.65 -2.83
CA ALA A 63 -28.81 22.57 -4.16
C ALA A 63 -29.43 21.41 -4.95
N GLU A 64 -29.95 21.68 -6.15
CA GLU A 64 -30.46 20.66 -7.07
C GLU A 64 -29.37 19.66 -7.44
N ASP A 65 -29.70 18.37 -7.47
CA ASP A 65 -28.75 17.34 -7.87
C ASP A 65 -28.31 17.53 -9.34
N PRO A 66 -27.00 17.42 -9.64
CA PRO A 66 -26.53 17.41 -11.02
C PRO A 66 -27.19 16.30 -11.84
N VAL A 67 -27.28 16.52 -13.16
CA VAL A 67 -27.70 15.45 -14.09
C VAL A 67 -26.52 14.50 -14.28
N PHE A 68 -26.54 13.38 -13.57
CA PHE A 68 -25.56 12.30 -13.72
C PHE A 68 -25.95 11.36 -14.87
N THR A 69 -24.95 10.77 -15.55
CA THR A 69 -25.17 9.74 -16.56
C THR A 69 -25.90 8.53 -15.99
N ASP A 70 -25.49 8.11 -14.78
CA ASP A 70 -26.10 7.05 -13.99
C ASP A 70 -26.02 7.43 -12.51
N THR A 71 -26.93 6.89 -11.68
CA THR A 71 -26.97 7.15 -10.23
C THR A 71 -26.95 5.84 -9.46
N LEU A 72 -26.10 5.77 -8.44
CA LEU A 72 -26.02 4.68 -7.48
C LEU A 72 -26.29 5.23 -6.08
N GLU A 73 -26.95 4.44 -5.24
CA GLU A 73 -27.31 4.83 -3.88
C GLU A 73 -26.74 3.84 -2.85
N LEU A 74 -26.28 4.37 -1.71
CA LEU A 74 -25.84 3.59 -0.55
C LEU A 74 -26.47 4.17 0.71
N ASP A 75 -27.34 3.42 1.35
CA ASP A 75 -27.82 3.74 2.69
C ASP A 75 -26.72 3.45 3.71
N MET A 76 -26.21 4.51 4.34
CA MET A 76 -25.15 4.45 5.36
C MET A 76 -25.54 3.61 6.58
N GLY A 77 -26.85 3.45 6.87
CA GLY A 77 -27.34 2.59 7.95
C GLY A 77 -27.12 1.09 7.70
N THR A 78 -26.88 0.70 6.45
CA THR A 78 -26.58 -0.68 6.06
C THR A 78 -25.10 -1.03 6.15
N VAL A 79 -24.23 -0.03 6.37
CA VAL A 79 -22.77 -0.22 6.46
C VAL A 79 -22.43 -0.92 7.78
N VAL A 80 -21.81 -2.09 7.67
CA VAL A 80 -21.32 -2.87 8.82
C VAL A 80 -19.80 -2.88 8.86
N ALA A 81 -19.22 -3.07 10.04
CA ALA A 81 -17.79 -3.26 10.21
C ALA A 81 -17.31 -4.40 9.29
N SER A 82 -16.28 -4.14 8.50
CA SER A 82 -15.81 -5.02 7.42
C SER A 82 -14.30 -4.88 7.25
N LEU A 83 -13.69 -5.90 6.66
CA LEU A 83 -12.34 -5.86 6.08
C LEU A 83 -12.45 -6.02 4.56
N ALA A 84 -11.34 -5.83 3.85
CA ALA A 84 -11.23 -6.25 2.45
C ALA A 84 -9.99 -7.13 2.24
N GLY A 85 -10.15 -8.31 1.62
CA GLY A 85 -9.06 -9.27 1.42
C GLY A 85 -9.54 -10.69 1.09
N PRO A 86 -8.61 -11.65 0.94
CA PRO A 86 -7.18 -11.54 1.28
C PRO A 86 -6.27 -11.01 0.16
N LYS A 87 -6.78 -10.78 -1.06
CA LYS A 87 -5.94 -10.42 -2.23
C LYS A 87 -6.33 -9.15 -2.97
N ARG A 88 -7.55 -8.64 -2.85
CA ARG A 88 -7.98 -7.43 -3.58
C ARG A 88 -8.76 -6.43 -2.72
N PRO A 89 -8.71 -5.13 -3.03
CA PRO A 89 -9.41 -4.10 -2.25
C PRO A 89 -10.94 -4.19 -2.32
N GLN A 90 -11.48 -4.72 -3.41
CA GLN A 90 -12.92 -4.90 -3.62
C GLN A 90 -13.48 -6.18 -2.95
N ASP A 91 -12.62 -7.06 -2.43
CA ASP A 91 -13.02 -8.30 -1.76
C ASP A 91 -13.50 -8.00 -0.33
N ARG A 92 -14.62 -7.27 -0.21
CA ARG A 92 -15.21 -6.89 1.08
C ARG A 92 -15.74 -8.12 1.82
N VAL A 93 -15.36 -8.26 3.10
CA VAL A 93 -15.83 -9.29 4.02
C VAL A 93 -16.34 -8.64 5.29
N SER A 94 -17.58 -8.92 5.68
CA SER A 94 -18.13 -8.47 6.97
C SER A 94 -17.28 -9.02 8.12
N LEU A 95 -17.10 -8.24 9.19
CA LEU A 95 -16.19 -8.57 10.29
C LEU A 95 -16.47 -9.95 10.91
N ASN A 96 -17.74 -10.33 11.01
CA ASN A 96 -18.21 -11.60 11.56
C ASN A 96 -18.07 -12.81 10.61
N LYS A 97 -17.35 -12.64 9.49
CA LYS A 97 -17.17 -13.65 8.44
C LYS A 97 -15.73 -13.76 7.96
N VAL A 98 -14.81 -13.00 8.55
CA VAL A 98 -13.39 -12.99 8.13
C VAL A 98 -12.75 -14.36 8.31
N ASP A 99 -13.05 -15.03 9.41
CA ASP A 99 -12.58 -16.37 9.72
C ASP A 99 -13.16 -17.43 8.80
N GLU A 100 -14.48 -17.39 8.54
CA GLU A 100 -15.12 -18.29 7.58
C GLU A 100 -14.51 -18.17 6.18
N VAL A 101 -14.30 -16.93 5.71
CA VAL A 101 -13.68 -16.66 4.41
C VAL A 101 -12.24 -17.15 4.40
N PHE A 102 -11.42 -16.79 5.39
CA PHE A 102 -10.01 -17.22 5.43
C PHE A 102 -9.87 -18.73 5.49
N ASN A 103 -10.62 -19.40 6.37
CA ASN A 103 -10.57 -20.86 6.53
C ASN A 103 -11.03 -21.58 5.25
N SER A 104 -12.02 -21.03 4.53
CA SER A 104 -12.41 -21.51 3.19
C SER A 104 -11.31 -21.31 2.15
N ASP A 105 -10.69 -20.12 2.13
CA ASP A 105 -9.65 -19.76 1.16
C ASP A 105 -8.36 -20.55 1.38
N LEU A 106 -8.07 -20.97 2.62
CA LEU A 106 -6.93 -21.83 2.92
C LEU A 106 -6.93 -23.11 2.06
N HIS A 107 -8.11 -23.72 1.87
CA HIS A 107 -8.29 -24.86 0.97
C HIS A 107 -8.47 -24.43 -0.50
N LYS A 108 -9.37 -23.49 -0.79
CA LYS A 108 -9.76 -23.18 -2.18
C LYS A 108 -8.73 -22.38 -2.96
N LEU A 109 -8.12 -21.40 -2.31
CA LEU A 109 -7.23 -20.41 -2.92
C LEU A 109 -5.75 -20.75 -2.69
N TYR A 110 -5.43 -21.33 -1.53
CA TYR A 110 -4.06 -21.65 -1.16
C TYR A 110 -3.73 -23.15 -1.21
N HIS A 111 -4.71 -24.01 -1.53
CA HIS A 111 -4.54 -25.45 -1.73
C HIS A 111 -3.92 -26.19 -0.54
N LYS A 112 -4.18 -25.73 0.69
CA LYS A 112 -3.82 -26.45 1.90
C LYS A 112 -4.84 -27.55 2.21
N GLU A 113 -4.36 -28.76 2.46
CA GLU A 113 -5.22 -29.87 2.90
C GLU A 113 -5.74 -29.68 4.34
N GLN A 114 -4.89 -29.14 5.22
CA GLN A 114 -5.20 -28.84 6.62
C GLN A 114 -4.40 -27.60 7.06
N PRO A 115 -4.90 -26.83 8.05
CA PRO A 115 -4.11 -25.78 8.68
C PRO A 115 -2.87 -26.35 9.36
N ALA A 116 -1.73 -25.70 9.14
CA ALA A 116 -0.46 -26.04 9.77
C ALA A 116 -0.11 -25.04 10.89
N ARG A 117 0.60 -25.54 11.89
CA ARG A 117 1.16 -24.76 13.00
C ARG A 117 2.52 -25.33 13.38
N VAL A 118 3.52 -24.48 13.52
CA VAL A 118 4.92 -24.87 13.71
C VAL A 118 5.59 -24.03 14.80
N ALA A 119 6.49 -24.65 15.55
CA ALA A 119 7.28 -23.95 16.55
C ALA A 119 8.20 -22.91 15.88
N VAL A 120 8.37 -21.75 16.52
CA VAL A 120 9.33 -20.74 16.06
C VAL A 120 10.66 -20.95 16.78
N GLU A 121 11.74 -21.12 16.03
CA GLU A 121 13.07 -21.39 16.60
C GLU A 121 13.50 -20.31 17.61
N GLY A 122 13.93 -20.75 18.80
CA GLY A 122 14.37 -19.86 19.87
C GLY A 122 13.27 -19.02 20.52
N ARG A 123 11.99 -19.39 20.33
CA ARG A 123 10.82 -18.71 20.92
C ARG A 123 9.92 -19.70 21.67
N GLU A 124 9.17 -19.17 22.64
CA GLU A 124 8.19 -19.94 23.43
C GLU A 124 6.78 -19.98 22.78
N HIS A 125 6.66 -19.50 21.54
CA HIS A 125 5.41 -19.50 20.79
C HIS A 125 5.57 -20.20 19.44
N ASP A 126 4.44 -20.60 18.88
CA ASP A 126 4.30 -21.13 17.54
C ASP A 126 3.67 -20.10 16.60
N ILE A 127 3.66 -20.41 15.31
CA ILE A 127 2.88 -19.70 14.30
C ILE A 127 2.20 -20.69 13.38
N GLY A 128 1.06 -20.32 12.83
CA GLY A 128 0.32 -21.14 11.88
C GLY A 128 -0.35 -20.36 10.77
N ASP A 129 -1.05 -21.08 9.91
CA ASP A 129 -1.88 -20.49 8.86
C ASP A 129 -2.89 -19.50 9.46
N GLY A 130 -2.95 -18.30 8.89
CA GLY A 130 -3.85 -17.23 9.33
C GLY A 130 -3.41 -16.43 10.54
N ASP A 131 -2.25 -16.73 11.13
CA ASP A 131 -1.69 -15.84 12.15
C ASP A 131 -1.30 -14.48 11.54
N VAL A 132 -1.69 -13.41 12.23
CA VAL A 132 -1.41 -12.03 11.83
C VAL A 132 0.03 -11.71 12.22
N VAL A 133 0.93 -11.66 11.24
CA VAL A 133 2.36 -11.38 11.48
C VAL A 133 2.73 -9.92 11.24
N ILE A 134 1.84 -9.16 10.60
CA ILE A 134 1.97 -7.70 10.42
C ILE A 134 0.64 -7.03 10.76
N ALA A 135 0.67 -6.07 11.67
CA ALA A 135 -0.47 -5.20 11.97
C ALA A 135 -0.02 -3.73 11.90
N ALA A 136 -0.38 -3.03 10.82
CA ALA A 136 0.18 -1.71 10.52
C ALA A 136 -0.90 -0.61 10.42
N ILE A 137 -0.85 0.37 11.33
CA ILE A 137 -1.54 1.64 11.15
C ILE A 137 -0.68 2.49 10.22
N THR A 138 -1.09 2.58 8.97
CA THR A 138 -0.34 3.17 7.86
C THR A 138 -1.29 3.86 6.88
N SER A 139 -0.74 4.40 5.79
CA SER A 139 -1.44 5.05 4.68
C SER A 139 -2.07 6.40 4.97
N CYS A 140 -1.96 7.31 3.99
CA CYS A 140 -2.72 8.55 3.99
C CYS A 140 -4.24 8.34 3.93
N THR A 141 -4.72 7.17 3.46
CA THR A 141 -6.14 6.81 3.39
C THR A 141 -6.85 6.96 4.74
N ASN A 142 -6.20 6.50 5.81
CA ASN A 142 -6.78 6.48 7.16
C ASN A 142 -6.02 7.38 8.15
N THR A 143 -4.71 7.58 7.99
CA THR A 143 -3.94 8.42 8.93
C THR A 143 -4.19 9.91 8.78
N SER A 144 -4.87 10.32 7.70
CA SER A 144 -5.40 11.68 7.54
C SER A 144 -6.73 11.89 8.27
N ASN A 145 -7.36 10.83 8.78
CA ASN A 145 -8.65 10.88 9.46
C ASN A 145 -8.46 10.74 10.98
N PRO A 146 -8.59 11.84 11.75
CA PRO A 146 -8.37 11.78 13.19
C PRO A 146 -9.38 10.90 13.92
N SER A 147 -10.61 10.76 13.41
CA SER A 147 -11.66 9.94 14.04
C SER A 147 -11.20 8.50 14.22
N VAL A 148 -10.61 7.89 13.18
CA VAL A 148 -10.15 6.51 13.25
C VAL A 148 -8.83 6.35 14.00
N LEU A 149 -7.95 7.37 14.00
CA LEU A 149 -6.71 7.30 14.78
C LEU A 149 -6.94 7.49 16.28
N VAL A 150 -7.84 8.40 16.66
CA VAL A 150 -8.32 8.55 18.03
C VAL A 150 -9.04 7.28 18.48
N ALA A 151 -9.91 6.71 17.65
CA ALA A 151 -10.55 5.43 17.95
C ALA A 151 -9.52 4.31 18.19
N ALA A 152 -8.48 4.21 17.35
CA ALA A 152 -7.41 3.23 17.55
C ALA A 152 -6.65 3.43 18.87
N GLY A 153 -6.34 4.67 19.23
CA GLY A 153 -5.75 5.00 20.53
C GLY A 153 -6.67 4.62 21.69
N LEU A 154 -7.98 4.86 21.57
CA LEU A 154 -8.95 4.52 22.62
C LEU A 154 -9.13 3.00 22.79
N VAL A 155 -9.13 2.24 21.68
CA VAL A 155 -9.06 0.77 21.72
C VAL A 155 -7.80 0.32 22.46
N ALA A 156 -6.65 0.92 22.12
CA ALA A 156 -5.39 0.60 22.78
C ALA A 156 -5.42 0.92 24.28
N ARG A 157 -6.01 2.05 24.67
CA ARG A 157 -6.18 2.46 26.07
C ARG A 157 -7.03 1.46 26.85
N LYS A 158 -8.21 1.12 26.33
CA LYS A 158 -9.13 0.18 26.99
C LYS A 158 -8.50 -1.22 27.08
N ALA A 159 -7.84 -1.68 26.03
CA ALA A 159 -7.10 -2.94 26.02
C ALA A 159 -5.96 -2.97 27.05
N ASN A 160 -5.15 -1.90 27.10
CA ASN A 160 -4.03 -1.78 28.03
C ASN A 160 -4.51 -1.71 29.50
N ALA A 161 -5.61 -1.02 29.77
CA ALA A 161 -6.25 -0.97 31.10
C ALA A 161 -6.72 -2.35 31.58
N LEU A 162 -7.15 -3.21 30.66
CA LEU A 162 -7.53 -4.60 30.94
C LEU A 162 -6.34 -5.57 30.91
N GLY A 163 -5.11 -5.10 30.67
CA GLY A 163 -3.90 -5.93 30.68
C GLY A 163 -3.63 -6.71 29.39
N LEU A 164 -4.38 -6.45 28.31
CA LEU A 164 -4.16 -7.09 27.02
C LEU A 164 -2.86 -6.59 26.36
N LYS A 165 -2.23 -7.47 25.56
CA LYS A 165 -1.03 -7.20 24.76
C LYS A 165 -1.17 -7.77 23.36
N SER A 166 -0.50 -7.16 22.40
CA SER A 166 -0.33 -7.73 21.06
C SER A 166 0.38 -9.08 21.15
N LYS A 167 0.02 -10.04 20.28
CA LYS A 167 0.71 -11.34 20.24
C LYS A 167 2.19 -11.17 19.85
N PRO A 168 3.10 -12.00 20.40
CA PRO A 168 4.55 -11.79 20.27
C PRO A 168 5.09 -11.99 18.84
N TRP A 169 4.34 -12.65 17.96
CA TRP A 169 4.69 -12.81 16.54
C TRP A 169 4.23 -11.64 15.66
N VAL A 170 3.41 -10.72 16.18
CA VAL A 170 2.85 -9.62 15.40
C VAL A 170 3.84 -8.47 15.34
N LYS A 171 4.29 -8.11 14.13
CA LYS A 171 5.02 -6.87 13.89
C LYS A 171 4.05 -5.69 13.79
N THR A 172 3.96 -4.90 14.84
CA THR A 172 3.12 -3.70 14.91
C THR A 172 3.86 -2.44 14.45
N SER A 173 3.15 -1.49 13.86
CA SER A 173 3.72 -0.18 13.50
C SER A 173 2.67 0.92 13.37
N LEU A 174 3.07 2.14 13.74
CA LEU A 174 2.33 3.38 13.48
C LEU A 174 3.16 4.27 12.54
N ALA A 175 2.64 4.52 11.34
CA ALA A 175 3.27 5.36 10.34
C ALA A 175 2.29 6.44 9.84
N PRO A 176 2.22 7.59 10.51
CA PRO A 176 1.32 8.67 10.14
C PRO A 176 1.73 9.38 8.86
N GLY A 177 0.76 9.97 8.16
CA GLY A 177 1.02 10.86 7.02
C GLY A 177 1.53 12.25 7.39
N SER A 178 1.44 12.66 8.67
CA SER A 178 1.86 13.98 9.14
C SER A 178 2.24 13.95 10.62
N GLN A 179 3.09 14.89 11.05
CA GLN A 179 3.46 15.09 12.46
C GLN A 179 2.30 15.54 13.33
N VAL A 180 1.28 16.19 12.75
CA VAL A 180 0.07 16.62 13.49
C VAL A 180 -0.64 15.43 14.13
N VAL A 181 -0.54 14.24 13.53
CA VAL A 181 -1.08 13.00 14.11
C VAL A 181 -0.47 12.70 15.46
N THR A 182 0.85 12.75 15.54
CA THR A 182 1.58 12.51 16.78
C THR A 182 1.22 13.57 17.82
N ASP A 183 1.08 14.84 17.43
CA ASP A 183 0.74 15.93 18.36
C ASP A 183 -0.60 15.71 19.07
N TYR A 184 -1.66 15.36 18.34
CA TYR A 184 -2.95 15.15 18.98
C TYR A 184 -3.02 13.82 19.74
N LEU A 185 -2.30 12.78 19.31
CA LEU A 185 -2.22 11.51 20.05
C LEU A 185 -1.45 11.71 21.36
N ASP A 186 -0.38 12.51 21.36
CA ASP A 186 0.38 12.88 22.55
C ASP A 186 -0.46 13.74 23.50
N LYS A 187 -1.11 14.80 22.98
CA LYS A 187 -1.98 15.68 23.79
C LYS A 187 -3.15 14.91 24.42
N ALA A 188 -3.74 13.97 23.68
CA ALA A 188 -4.80 13.10 24.18
C ALA A 188 -4.31 12.00 25.14
N GLY A 189 -2.99 11.82 25.30
CA GLY A 189 -2.39 10.75 26.09
C GLY A 189 -2.61 9.35 25.52
N LEU A 190 -2.79 9.23 24.19
CA LEU A 190 -3.06 7.96 23.50
C LEU A 190 -1.78 7.30 22.96
N THR A 191 -0.71 8.06 22.76
CA THR A 191 0.57 7.53 22.28
C THR A 191 1.15 6.48 23.23
N ALA A 192 1.07 6.70 24.54
CA ALA A 192 1.55 5.74 25.53
C ALA A 192 0.79 4.40 25.45
N ASP A 193 -0.53 4.47 25.24
CA ASP A 193 -1.39 3.29 25.10
C ASP A 193 -1.09 2.52 23.80
N LEU A 194 -0.90 3.22 22.69
CA LEU A 194 -0.48 2.62 21.41
C LEU A 194 0.89 1.96 21.52
N ASN A 195 1.87 2.64 22.13
CA ASN A 195 3.21 2.09 22.36
C ASN A 195 3.18 0.84 23.26
N ALA A 196 2.29 0.78 24.25
CA ALA A 196 2.13 -0.37 25.13
C ALA A 196 1.65 -1.65 24.40
N LEU A 197 1.07 -1.51 23.20
CA LEU A 197 0.71 -2.58 22.28
C LEU A 197 1.70 -2.72 21.10
N GLY A 198 2.80 -1.96 21.12
CA GLY A 198 3.87 -2.01 20.11
C GLY A 198 3.65 -1.11 18.89
N PHE A 199 2.55 -0.35 18.82
CA PHE A 199 2.29 0.62 17.75
C PHE A 199 3.10 1.91 17.92
N ASN A 200 4.42 1.73 17.95
CA ASN A 200 5.38 2.83 18.02
C ASN A 200 5.40 3.60 16.71
N LEU A 201 5.65 4.92 16.81
CA LEU A 201 5.95 5.75 15.65
C LEU A 201 7.20 5.22 14.95
N VAL A 202 7.06 4.67 13.75
CA VAL A 202 8.18 4.14 12.95
C VAL A 202 8.67 5.12 11.88
N GLY A 203 7.89 6.15 11.59
CA GLY A 203 8.25 7.20 10.64
C GLY A 203 7.04 7.88 10.01
N TYR A 204 7.28 9.00 9.34
CA TYR A 204 6.26 9.75 8.62
C TYR A 204 6.38 9.47 7.12
N GLY A 205 5.45 8.69 6.56
CA GLY A 205 5.49 8.30 5.16
C GLY A 205 4.75 7.00 4.87
N CYS A 206 4.84 6.52 3.63
CA CYS A 206 4.01 5.41 3.15
C CYS A 206 4.28 4.07 3.87
N THR A 207 5.52 3.77 4.24
CA THR A 207 5.94 2.55 4.97
C THR A 207 5.24 1.27 4.45
N THR A 208 4.54 0.53 5.31
CA THR A 208 3.84 -0.72 4.98
C THR A 208 2.82 -0.56 3.85
N CYS A 209 2.17 0.61 3.70
CA CYS A 209 1.20 0.85 2.63
C CYS A 209 1.80 0.68 1.22
N ILE A 210 3.10 0.97 1.04
CA ILE A 210 3.79 0.83 -0.24
C ILE A 210 4.59 -0.49 -0.35
N GLY A 211 4.50 -1.35 0.67
CA GLY A 211 5.33 -2.57 0.78
C GLY A 211 6.67 -2.36 1.48
N ASN A 212 6.94 -1.17 2.02
CA ASN A 212 8.11 -0.92 2.86
C ASN A 212 7.83 -1.35 4.30
N SER A 213 7.40 -2.61 4.49
CA SER A 213 7.11 -3.21 5.79
C SER A 213 8.36 -3.53 6.60
N GLY A 214 9.53 -3.59 5.95
CA GLY A 214 10.77 -4.12 6.53
C GLY A 214 10.69 -5.63 6.79
N PRO A 215 11.79 -6.27 7.22
CA PRO A 215 11.82 -7.71 7.46
C PRO A 215 11.00 -8.09 8.71
N LEU A 216 10.42 -9.29 8.72
CA LEU A 216 9.99 -9.94 9.95
C LEU A 216 11.22 -10.40 10.76
N ALA A 217 11.00 -10.82 12.02
CA ALA A 217 12.06 -11.47 12.78
C ALA A 217 12.54 -12.72 12.02
N PRO A 218 13.86 -12.98 11.88
CA PRO A 218 14.36 -14.06 11.04
C PRO A 218 13.75 -15.44 11.34
N ALA A 219 13.56 -15.78 12.63
CA ALA A 219 12.95 -17.04 13.02
C ALA A 219 11.47 -17.17 12.58
N ILE A 220 10.71 -16.06 12.58
CA ILE A 220 9.32 -16.04 12.10
C ILE A 220 9.29 -16.18 10.57
N SER A 221 10.13 -15.42 9.86
CA SER A 221 10.23 -15.53 8.40
C SER A 221 10.66 -16.94 7.96
N ALA A 222 11.64 -17.55 8.64
CA ALA A 222 12.04 -18.93 8.38
C ALA A 222 10.88 -19.92 8.62
N ALA A 223 10.21 -19.83 9.77
CA ALA A 223 9.06 -20.68 10.09
C ALA A 223 7.93 -20.58 9.05
N ILE A 224 7.66 -19.38 8.51
CA ILE A 224 6.67 -19.18 7.44
C ILE A 224 7.14 -19.85 6.14
N ASN A 225 8.33 -19.50 5.66
CA ASN A 225 8.78 -19.87 4.32
C ASN A 225 9.15 -21.36 4.22
N GLU A 226 9.75 -21.95 5.25
CA GLU A 226 10.17 -23.36 5.25
C GLU A 226 9.00 -24.33 5.38
N ASN A 227 7.86 -23.87 5.93
CA ASN A 227 6.66 -24.68 6.15
C ASN A 227 5.47 -24.26 5.27
N ASP A 228 5.72 -23.39 4.28
CA ASP A 228 4.71 -22.87 3.34
C ASP A 228 3.48 -22.26 4.05
N LEU A 229 3.64 -21.60 5.20
CA LEU A 229 2.49 -21.05 5.92
C LEU A 229 1.83 -19.89 5.17
N VAL A 230 0.51 -19.83 5.22
CA VAL A 230 -0.31 -18.70 4.75
C VAL A 230 -0.45 -17.70 5.88
N ALA A 231 0.62 -16.96 6.17
CA ALA A 231 0.59 -15.88 7.14
C ALA A 231 -0.26 -14.70 6.65
N ALA A 232 -0.89 -14.00 7.60
CA ALA A 232 -1.79 -12.88 7.34
C ALA A 232 -1.17 -11.52 7.73
N SER A 233 -1.62 -10.46 7.07
CA SER A 233 -1.43 -9.08 7.53
C SER A 233 -2.76 -8.34 7.63
N VAL A 234 -2.82 -7.38 8.55
CA VAL A 234 -3.94 -6.44 8.68
C VAL A 234 -3.36 -5.03 8.67
N LEU A 235 -3.79 -4.19 7.72
CA LEU A 235 -3.26 -2.83 7.58
C LEU A 235 -4.35 -1.82 7.24
N SER A 236 -4.17 -0.57 7.66
CA SER A 236 -5.07 0.53 7.30
C SER A 236 -4.76 1.19 5.96
N GLY A 237 -4.25 0.38 5.02
CA GLY A 237 -3.95 0.80 3.65
C GLY A 237 -5.16 0.79 2.71
N ASN A 238 -4.89 0.96 1.42
CA ASN A 238 -5.89 0.84 0.34
C ASN A 238 -5.59 -0.31 -0.64
N ARG A 239 -4.44 -0.99 -0.52
CA ARG A 239 -4.03 -2.09 -1.41
C ARG A 239 -3.49 -3.27 -0.64
N ASN A 240 -3.94 -4.46 -1.02
CA ASN A 240 -3.68 -5.74 -0.39
C ASN A 240 -3.35 -6.86 -1.39
N PHE A 241 -2.89 -6.49 -2.60
CA PHE A 241 -2.44 -7.45 -3.61
C PHE A 241 -1.35 -8.39 -3.06
N GLU A 242 -1.36 -9.63 -3.52
CA GLU A 242 -0.37 -10.64 -3.12
C GLU A 242 1.06 -10.15 -3.44
N GLY A 243 1.99 -10.30 -2.48
CA GLY A 243 3.36 -9.82 -2.60
C GLY A 243 3.56 -8.31 -2.49
N ARG A 244 2.50 -7.52 -2.26
CA ARG A 244 2.59 -6.06 -2.11
C ARG A 244 3.05 -5.63 -0.73
N VAL A 245 2.48 -6.22 0.33
CA VAL A 245 2.68 -5.77 1.72
C VAL A 245 4.02 -6.25 2.27
N SER A 246 4.29 -7.54 2.13
CA SER A 246 5.52 -8.20 2.57
C SER A 246 5.73 -9.47 1.74
N PRO A 247 6.98 -9.88 1.45
CA PRO A 247 7.25 -11.17 0.80
C PRO A 247 6.81 -12.38 1.65
N ASP A 248 6.78 -12.24 2.98
CA ASP A 248 6.40 -13.30 3.92
C ASP A 248 4.87 -13.47 4.07
N VAL A 249 4.06 -12.63 3.43
CA VAL A 249 2.60 -12.59 3.66
C VAL A 249 1.83 -12.86 2.38
N ARG A 250 0.93 -13.85 2.44
CA ARG A 250 0.09 -14.28 1.29
C ARG A 250 -1.37 -13.85 1.42
N ALA A 251 -1.83 -13.53 2.63
CA ALA A 251 -3.17 -13.02 2.89
C ALA A 251 -3.10 -11.63 3.52
N ASN A 252 -3.68 -10.62 2.86
CA ASN A 252 -3.59 -9.24 3.31
C ASN A 252 -5.00 -8.66 3.44
N PHE A 253 -5.31 -8.10 4.61
CA PHE A 253 -6.61 -7.50 4.87
C PHE A 253 -6.50 -6.00 5.14
N LEU A 254 -7.32 -5.22 4.41
CA LEU A 254 -7.52 -3.80 4.66
C LEU A 254 -8.54 -3.64 5.79
N ALA A 255 -8.21 -2.84 6.79
CA ALA A 255 -9.08 -2.63 7.95
C ALA A 255 -8.95 -1.19 8.47
N SER A 256 -9.94 -0.73 9.25
CA SER A 256 -9.80 0.53 9.98
C SER A 256 -8.67 0.44 11.03
N PRO A 257 -7.97 1.55 11.34
CA PRO A 257 -6.97 1.60 12.40
C PRO A 257 -7.35 0.92 13.74
N PRO A 258 -8.56 1.09 14.31
CA PRO A 258 -8.93 0.37 15.54
C PRO A 258 -9.04 -1.14 15.36
N LEU A 259 -9.48 -1.62 14.18
CA LEU A 259 -9.46 -3.06 13.88
C LEU A 259 -8.03 -3.58 13.71
N VAL A 260 -7.10 -2.80 13.16
CA VAL A 260 -5.68 -3.18 13.10
C VAL A 260 -5.15 -3.45 14.53
N VAL A 261 -5.49 -2.59 15.50
CA VAL A 261 -5.13 -2.79 16.91
C VAL A 261 -5.77 -4.06 17.47
N ALA A 262 -7.07 -4.28 17.23
CA ALA A 262 -7.77 -5.46 17.70
C ALA A 262 -7.18 -6.77 17.12
N TYR A 263 -6.83 -6.80 15.83
CA TYR A 263 -6.19 -7.95 15.21
C TYR A 263 -4.75 -8.17 15.66
N ALA A 264 -4.03 -7.13 16.11
CA ALA A 264 -2.72 -7.32 16.74
C ALA A 264 -2.83 -8.03 18.11
N ILE A 265 -3.89 -7.73 18.88
CA ILE A 265 -4.19 -8.38 20.15
C ILE A 265 -4.66 -9.82 19.92
N LYS A 266 -5.59 -10.01 18.98
CA LYS A 266 -6.11 -11.34 18.61
C LYS A 266 -5.00 -12.23 18.04
N GLY A 267 -4.20 -11.66 17.16
CA GLY A 267 -3.04 -12.26 16.48
C GLY A 267 -3.37 -13.30 15.42
N THR A 268 -4.63 -13.47 15.03
CA THR A 268 -5.06 -14.43 14.01
C THR A 268 -6.34 -13.97 13.31
N VAL A 269 -6.54 -14.39 12.06
CA VAL A 269 -7.78 -14.22 11.31
C VAL A 269 -8.63 -15.49 11.25
N THR A 270 -8.19 -16.58 11.88
CA THR A 270 -8.85 -17.91 11.78
C THR A 270 -10.04 -18.10 12.71
N THR A 271 -10.30 -17.14 13.59
CA THR A 271 -11.40 -17.19 14.57
C THR A 271 -12.19 -15.89 14.54
N ASP A 272 -13.50 -16.01 14.73
CA ASP A 272 -14.42 -14.87 14.68
C ASP A 272 -14.02 -13.74 15.64
N MET A 273 -13.98 -12.52 15.14
CA MET A 273 -13.52 -11.35 15.90
C MET A 273 -14.54 -10.87 16.96
N ILE A 274 -15.82 -11.22 16.81
CA ILE A 274 -16.90 -10.68 17.64
C ILE A 274 -17.25 -11.62 18.80
N GLU A 275 -17.43 -12.90 18.51
CA GLU A 275 -17.94 -13.94 19.39
C GLU A 275 -16.83 -14.69 20.14
N THR A 276 -15.56 -14.51 19.77
CA THR A 276 -14.44 -15.14 20.48
C THR A 276 -13.51 -14.10 21.11
N PRO A 277 -13.03 -14.33 22.35
CA PRO A 277 -12.29 -13.32 23.10
C PRO A 277 -10.98 -12.93 22.42
N LEU A 278 -10.62 -11.66 22.53
CA LEU A 278 -9.32 -11.14 22.08
C LEU A 278 -8.18 -11.72 22.91
N GLY A 279 -8.43 -11.94 24.20
CA GLY A 279 -7.52 -12.53 25.17
C GLY A 279 -8.13 -12.50 26.56
N GLN A 280 -7.35 -12.92 27.55
CA GLN A 280 -7.73 -12.83 28.95
C GLN A 280 -7.16 -11.55 29.58
N GLY A 281 -8.00 -10.85 30.32
CA GLY A 281 -7.61 -9.68 31.08
C GLY A 281 -6.71 -10.03 32.27
N SER A 282 -6.18 -9.00 32.93
CA SER A 282 -5.35 -9.14 34.14
C SER A 282 -6.09 -9.76 35.33
N ASP A 283 -7.43 -9.76 35.30
CA ASP A 283 -8.33 -10.41 36.25
C ASP A 283 -8.70 -11.87 35.85
N GLY A 284 -8.18 -12.36 34.73
CA GLY A 284 -8.46 -13.69 34.18
C GLY A 284 -9.79 -13.80 33.44
N GLN A 285 -10.56 -12.72 33.26
CA GLN A 285 -11.80 -12.73 32.49
C GLN A 285 -11.53 -12.63 31.00
N ASP A 286 -12.38 -13.26 30.20
CA ASP A 286 -12.35 -13.15 28.75
C ASP A 286 -12.77 -11.74 28.32
N VAL A 287 -11.92 -11.09 27.51
CA VAL A 287 -12.18 -9.74 26.97
C VAL A 287 -12.53 -9.85 25.49
N TYR A 288 -13.68 -9.30 25.13
CA TYR A 288 -14.22 -9.30 23.77
C TYR A 288 -14.00 -7.95 23.09
N LEU A 289 -14.17 -7.88 21.76
CA LEU A 289 -14.04 -6.64 21.01
C LEU A 289 -14.96 -5.53 21.56
N ARG A 290 -16.20 -5.88 21.93
CA ARG A 290 -17.19 -4.96 22.48
C ARG A 290 -16.75 -4.28 23.79
N ASP A 291 -15.87 -4.92 24.56
CA ASP A 291 -15.43 -4.41 25.86
C ASP A 291 -14.40 -3.29 25.72
N ILE A 292 -13.68 -3.25 24.59
CA ILE A 292 -12.63 -2.26 24.30
C ILE A 292 -13.01 -1.29 23.17
N TRP A 293 -14.16 -1.46 22.54
CA TRP A 293 -14.57 -0.61 21.42
C TRP A 293 -15.05 0.77 21.91
N PRO A 294 -14.56 1.90 21.36
CA PRO A 294 -15.05 3.21 21.72
C PRO A 294 -16.38 3.53 21.03
N THR A 295 -17.22 4.29 21.72
CA THR A 295 -18.41 4.92 21.13
C THR A 295 -18.02 6.11 20.27
N ASN A 296 -18.90 6.50 19.33
CA ASN A 296 -18.69 7.71 18.52
C ASN A 296 -18.60 8.98 19.38
N GLU A 297 -19.29 9.01 20.53
CA GLU A 297 -19.21 10.12 21.47
C GLU A 297 -17.83 10.22 22.13
N GLU A 298 -17.27 9.11 22.63
CA GLU A 298 -15.91 9.09 23.19
C GLU A 298 -14.87 9.58 22.18
N VAL A 299 -14.98 9.16 20.91
CA VAL A 299 -14.07 9.60 19.83
C VAL A 299 -14.21 11.11 19.61
N ARG A 300 -15.43 11.61 19.40
CA ARG A 300 -15.69 13.03 19.14
C ARG A 300 -15.22 13.91 20.30
N THR A 301 -15.58 13.58 21.54
CA THR A 301 -15.15 14.34 22.71
C THR A 301 -13.63 14.39 22.85
N THR A 302 -12.95 13.28 22.52
CA THR A 302 -11.48 13.24 22.55
C THR A 302 -10.89 14.12 21.44
N MET A 303 -11.47 14.11 20.24
CA MET A 303 -11.04 14.97 19.13
C MET A 303 -11.21 16.45 19.46
N ASP A 304 -12.41 16.85 19.90
CA ASP A 304 -12.75 18.26 20.20
C ASP A 304 -11.85 18.85 21.29
N ALA A 305 -11.44 18.02 22.26
CA ALA A 305 -10.56 18.44 23.35
C ALA A 305 -9.07 18.54 22.93
N ASN A 306 -8.64 17.81 21.90
CA ASN A 306 -7.21 17.59 21.64
C ASN A 306 -6.74 18.04 20.25
N ILE A 307 -7.62 18.40 19.33
CA ILE A 307 -7.25 18.81 17.97
C ILE A 307 -7.65 20.26 17.76
N ASP A 308 -6.67 21.10 17.42
CA ASP A 308 -6.89 22.53 17.20
C ASP A 308 -6.04 23.08 16.05
N ALA A 309 -6.44 24.23 15.51
CA ALA A 309 -5.75 24.88 14.39
C ALA A 309 -4.31 25.28 14.70
N GLY A 310 -3.97 25.52 15.97
CA GLY A 310 -2.62 25.84 16.39
C GLY A 310 -1.63 24.74 16.04
N MET A 311 -2.04 23.47 16.16
CA MET A 311 -1.21 22.31 15.78
C MET A 311 -0.83 22.34 14.30
N PHE A 312 -1.81 22.58 13.42
CA PHE A 312 -1.58 22.62 11.98
C PHE A 312 -0.72 23.82 11.59
N GLY A 313 -1.02 25.01 12.14
CA GLY A 313 -0.22 26.22 11.91
C GLY A 313 1.25 26.02 12.32
N ALA A 314 1.49 25.44 13.49
CA ALA A 314 2.84 25.17 13.98
C ALA A 314 3.61 24.17 13.11
N ARG A 315 3.00 23.05 12.73
CA ARG A 315 3.69 22.00 11.95
C ARG A 315 3.93 22.38 10.50
N TYR A 316 2.97 23.04 9.86
CA TYR A 316 3.10 23.38 8.44
C TYR A 316 3.79 24.71 8.19
N GLY A 317 3.93 25.58 9.20
CA GLY A 317 4.69 26.83 9.09
C GLY A 317 6.18 26.62 8.78
N ASP A 318 6.76 25.46 9.16
CA ASP A 318 8.19 25.16 8.99
C ASP A 318 8.45 23.87 8.19
N VAL A 319 7.47 23.42 7.40
CA VAL A 319 7.53 22.11 6.71
C VAL A 319 8.73 21.97 5.75
N TYR A 320 9.25 23.09 5.24
CA TYR A 320 10.37 23.11 4.29
C TYR A 320 11.75 23.22 4.94
N ALA A 321 11.86 23.52 6.24
CA ALA A 321 13.18 23.63 6.89
C ALA A 321 13.93 22.29 6.95
N GLY A 322 13.19 21.18 6.96
CA GLY A 322 13.74 19.83 7.07
C GLY A 322 14.51 19.60 8.38
N ASP A 323 15.18 18.45 8.49
CA ASP A 323 16.09 18.16 9.60
C ASP A 323 17.51 18.67 9.32
N ALA A 324 18.44 18.43 10.25
CA ALA A 324 19.84 18.82 10.07
C ALA A 324 20.46 18.16 8.83
N LYS A 325 20.14 16.89 8.59
CA LYS A 325 20.66 16.13 7.44
C LYS A 325 20.20 16.71 6.11
N TRP A 326 18.94 17.12 6.01
CA TRP A 326 18.38 17.79 4.83
C TRP A 326 19.14 19.09 4.52
N ARG A 327 19.40 19.90 5.54
CA ARG A 327 20.14 21.17 5.38
C ARG A 327 21.63 21.00 5.10
N GLU A 328 22.21 19.86 5.46
CA GLU A 328 23.61 19.51 5.19
C GLU A 328 23.85 19.00 3.76
N ILE A 329 22.80 18.74 2.96
CA ILE A 329 22.96 18.29 1.58
C ILE A 329 23.59 19.41 0.76
N ASP A 330 24.84 19.20 0.34
CA ASP A 330 25.53 20.11 -0.57
C ASP A 330 24.86 20.09 -1.95
N VAL A 331 24.42 21.25 -2.40
CA VAL A 331 23.73 21.43 -3.68
C VAL A 331 24.44 22.49 -4.51
N THR A 332 24.75 22.14 -5.76
CA THR A 332 25.27 23.08 -6.75
C THR A 332 24.14 23.44 -7.72
N GLY A 333 23.75 24.72 -7.76
CA GLY A 333 22.76 25.21 -8.71
C GLY A 333 23.29 25.12 -10.15
N SER A 334 22.47 24.57 -11.06
CA SER A 334 22.79 24.45 -12.49
C SER A 334 21.51 24.24 -13.29
N ASP A 335 21.47 24.73 -14.54
CA ASP A 335 20.36 24.52 -15.47
C ASP A 335 20.36 23.09 -16.07
N THR A 336 21.53 22.44 -16.09
CA THR A 336 21.69 21.07 -16.59
C THR A 336 22.27 20.14 -15.52
N TYR A 337 21.79 18.90 -15.47
CA TYR A 337 22.25 17.90 -14.50
C TYR A 337 23.57 17.25 -14.95
N GLN A 338 24.58 17.26 -14.09
CA GLN A 338 25.84 16.58 -14.34
C GLN A 338 25.72 15.09 -13.99
N TRP A 339 25.52 14.26 -15.00
CA TRP A 339 25.41 12.81 -14.84
C TRP A 339 26.72 12.22 -14.29
N ARG A 340 26.61 11.46 -13.19
CA ARG A 340 27.76 10.76 -12.59
C ARG A 340 27.77 9.31 -13.07
N ALA A 341 28.80 8.92 -13.82
CA ALA A 341 28.88 7.58 -14.42
C ALA A 341 28.86 6.44 -13.39
N GLY A 342 29.42 6.65 -12.20
CA GLY A 342 29.40 5.67 -11.10
C GLY A 342 28.11 5.63 -10.28
N SER A 343 27.10 6.45 -10.62
CA SER A 343 25.86 6.52 -9.86
C SER A 343 24.96 5.32 -10.14
N THR A 344 24.67 4.55 -9.10
CA THR A 344 23.69 3.45 -9.17
C THR A 344 22.26 3.91 -8.86
N TYR A 345 22.03 5.22 -8.69
CA TYR A 345 20.72 5.81 -8.37
C TYR A 345 20.17 6.72 -9.46
N VAL A 346 21.03 7.48 -10.12
CA VAL A 346 20.65 8.48 -11.13
C VAL A 346 21.54 8.28 -12.36
N ALA A 347 20.95 7.89 -13.48
CA ALA A 347 21.64 7.63 -14.74
C ALA A 347 20.91 8.32 -15.90
N ASN A 348 21.65 8.79 -16.91
CA ASN A 348 21.06 9.38 -18.10
C ASN A 348 20.33 8.29 -18.91
N PRO A 349 18.99 8.35 -19.08
CA PRO A 349 18.26 7.30 -19.77
C PRO A 349 18.39 7.40 -21.29
N PRO A 350 18.29 6.28 -22.02
CA PRO A 350 18.51 6.24 -23.48
C PRO A 350 17.28 6.67 -24.30
N TYR A 351 16.26 7.28 -23.67
CA TYR A 351 14.97 7.57 -24.33
C TYR A 351 15.08 8.49 -25.54
N PHE A 352 16.10 9.35 -25.55
CA PHE A 352 16.29 10.38 -26.57
C PHE A 352 17.51 10.09 -27.44
N ASP A 353 18.12 8.92 -27.31
CA ASP A 353 19.25 8.52 -28.15
C ASP A 353 18.78 8.40 -29.61
N GLY A 354 19.46 9.14 -30.49
CA GLY A 354 19.08 9.21 -31.91
C GLY A 354 17.80 10.00 -32.20
N LEU A 355 17.25 10.75 -31.23
CA LEU A 355 16.11 11.64 -31.47
C LEU A 355 16.49 12.70 -32.51
N SER A 356 15.71 12.75 -33.59
CA SER A 356 15.87 13.73 -34.67
C SER A 356 14.66 14.66 -34.73
N MET A 357 14.84 15.84 -35.33
CA MET A 357 13.74 16.80 -35.53
C MET A 357 12.62 16.26 -36.41
N THR A 358 12.92 15.28 -37.27
CA THR A 358 11.93 14.60 -38.11
C THR A 358 11.61 13.23 -37.51
N PRO A 359 10.34 12.94 -37.16
CA PRO A 359 9.98 11.62 -36.65
C PRO A 359 10.16 10.56 -37.74
N ALA A 360 10.70 9.40 -37.36
CA ALA A 360 10.73 8.25 -38.25
C ALA A 360 9.29 7.80 -38.59
N PRO A 361 9.03 7.30 -39.81
CA PRO A 361 7.71 6.77 -40.14
C PRO A 361 7.36 5.57 -39.26
N VAL A 362 6.08 5.40 -38.95
CA VAL A 362 5.58 4.19 -38.30
C VAL A 362 5.84 3.00 -39.22
N GLN A 363 6.39 1.92 -38.66
CA GLN A 363 6.71 0.69 -39.37
C GLN A 363 5.90 -0.47 -38.81
N ASP A 364 5.60 -1.44 -39.68
CA ASP A 364 4.95 -2.68 -39.28
C ASP A 364 5.81 -3.47 -38.30
N ILE A 365 5.15 -4.15 -37.36
CA ILE A 365 5.79 -5.08 -36.44
C ILE A 365 5.69 -6.48 -37.06
N ILE A 366 6.78 -6.94 -37.66
CA ILE A 366 6.84 -8.20 -38.42
C ILE A 366 7.53 -9.28 -37.58
N ASP A 367 6.99 -10.51 -37.60
CA ASP A 367 7.56 -11.70 -36.94
C ASP A 367 7.86 -11.56 -35.43
N ALA A 368 7.10 -10.70 -34.74
CA ALA A 368 7.30 -10.50 -33.31
C ALA A 368 7.02 -11.76 -32.48
N LYS A 369 7.78 -11.93 -31.40
CA LYS A 369 7.63 -13.03 -30.45
C LYS A 369 7.01 -12.53 -29.14
N PRO A 370 6.16 -13.34 -28.48
CA PRO A 370 5.71 -13.01 -27.15
C PRO A 370 6.90 -13.08 -26.18
N LEU A 371 7.14 -11.99 -25.45
CA LEU A 371 8.07 -11.98 -24.31
C LEU A 371 7.42 -12.61 -23.08
N ALA A 372 6.10 -12.42 -22.91
CA ALA A 372 5.29 -13.08 -21.90
C ALA A 372 3.84 -13.20 -22.37
N ILE A 373 3.17 -14.27 -21.94
CA ILE A 373 1.73 -14.47 -22.05
C ILE A 373 1.19 -14.54 -20.62
N LEU A 374 0.32 -13.59 -20.27
CA LEU A 374 -0.12 -13.36 -18.92
C LEU A 374 -1.64 -13.49 -18.82
N GLY A 375 -2.14 -13.84 -17.64
CA GLY A 375 -3.57 -13.89 -17.36
C GLY A 375 -4.20 -12.52 -17.09
N ASP A 376 -5.30 -12.54 -16.34
CA ASP A 376 -6.05 -11.35 -15.91
C ASP A 376 -5.36 -10.58 -14.77
N SER A 377 -5.78 -9.33 -14.59
CA SER A 377 -5.45 -8.44 -13.46
C SER A 377 -3.96 -8.30 -13.16
N ILE A 378 -3.14 -8.23 -14.22
CA ILE A 378 -1.71 -7.97 -14.11
C ILE A 378 -1.49 -6.53 -13.63
N THR A 379 -1.27 -6.39 -12.32
CA THR A 379 -0.98 -5.09 -11.73
C THR A 379 0.35 -4.48 -12.18
N THR A 380 0.48 -3.16 -12.08
CA THR A 380 1.77 -2.47 -12.28
C THR A 380 2.85 -2.87 -11.27
N ASP A 381 2.51 -3.48 -10.13
CA ASP A 381 3.49 -4.09 -9.22
C ASP A 381 4.05 -5.42 -9.78
N HIS A 382 3.31 -6.14 -10.62
CA HIS A 382 3.86 -7.27 -11.38
C HIS A 382 4.80 -6.79 -12.48
N ILE A 383 4.39 -5.76 -13.23
CA ILE A 383 5.14 -5.21 -14.37
C ILE A 383 6.40 -4.45 -13.92
N SER A 384 6.30 -3.65 -12.86
CA SER A 384 7.41 -2.84 -12.34
C SER A 384 7.37 -2.84 -10.82
N PRO A 385 7.89 -3.89 -10.14
CA PRO A 385 7.91 -3.97 -8.69
C PRO A 385 8.62 -2.75 -8.07
N ALA A 386 8.18 -2.34 -6.88
CA ALA A 386 8.80 -1.22 -6.15
C ALA A 386 9.55 -1.67 -4.89
N GLY A 387 9.36 -2.91 -4.45
CA GLY A 387 9.91 -3.45 -3.20
C GLY A 387 11.37 -3.93 -3.32
N SER A 388 11.72 -4.94 -2.51
CA SER A 388 13.07 -5.47 -2.39
C SER A 388 13.62 -6.08 -3.68
N ILE A 389 14.94 -5.98 -3.85
CA ILE A 389 15.68 -6.57 -4.96
C ILE A 389 16.35 -7.86 -4.49
N LYS A 390 16.08 -8.99 -5.17
CA LYS A 390 16.74 -10.27 -4.86
C LYS A 390 18.20 -10.27 -5.36
N ALA A 391 19.11 -10.86 -4.61
CA ALA A 391 20.54 -10.91 -4.95
C ALA A 391 20.84 -11.69 -6.24
N ASP A 392 20.12 -12.78 -6.47
CA ASP A 392 20.22 -13.61 -7.66
C ASP A 392 19.44 -13.07 -8.88
N SER A 393 18.64 -12.00 -8.72
CA SER A 393 17.94 -11.36 -9.83
C SER A 393 18.90 -10.61 -10.76
N PRO A 394 18.51 -10.34 -12.03
CA PRO A 394 19.32 -9.53 -12.93
C PRO A 394 19.74 -8.17 -12.33
N ALA A 395 18.83 -7.49 -11.61
CA ALA A 395 19.11 -6.22 -10.96
C ALA A 395 20.07 -6.37 -9.77
N GLY A 396 19.94 -7.45 -8.99
CA GLY A 396 20.86 -7.77 -7.90
C GLY A 396 22.28 -8.02 -8.39
N ARG A 397 22.44 -8.83 -9.44
CA ARG A 397 23.73 -9.09 -10.09
C ARG A 397 24.37 -7.80 -10.61
N PHE A 398 23.60 -6.95 -11.30
CA PHE A 398 24.07 -5.63 -11.75
C PHE A 398 24.58 -4.77 -10.60
N LEU A 399 23.84 -4.69 -9.49
CA LEU A 399 24.26 -3.91 -8.31
C LEU A 399 25.55 -4.47 -7.69
N GLN A 400 25.70 -5.79 -7.62
CA GLN A 400 26.92 -6.44 -7.10
C GLN A 400 28.13 -6.23 -8.01
N GLU A 401 27.94 -6.28 -9.32
CA GLU A 401 28.98 -5.96 -10.31
C GLU A 401 29.46 -4.51 -10.15
N HIS A 402 28.59 -3.61 -9.68
CA HIS A 402 28.90 -2.22 -9.33
C HIS A 402 29.30 -2.04 -7.85
N GLN A 403 29.70 -3.13 -7.18
CA GLN A 403 30.21 -3.14 -5.80
C GLN A 403 29.21 -2.64 -4.75
N VAL A 404 27.91 -2.68 -5.05
CA VAL A 404 26.86 -2.36 -4.07
C VAL A 404 26.60 -3.61 -3.22
N SER A 405 26.71 -3.46 -1.90
CA SER A 405 26.43 -4.56 -0.96
C SER A 405 24.93 -4.89 -0.96
N LYS A 406 24.56 -6.12 -0.61
CA LYS A 406 23.13 -6.53 -0.51
C LYS A 406 22.33 -5.62 0.44
N ALA A 407 22.95 -5.15 1.52
CA ALA A 407 22.31 -4.24 2.47
C ALA A 407 21.98 -2.88 1.84
N ASP A 408 22.77 -2.46 0.84
CA ASP A 408 22.66 -1.17 0.16
C ASP A 408 21.87 -1.24 -1.16
N PHE A 409 21.35 -2.41 -1.53
CA PHE A 409 20.50 -2.54 -2.72
C PHE A 409 19.33 -1.57 -2.70
N ASN A 410 18.79 -1.31 -1.51
CA ASN A 410 17.55 -0.55 -1.31
C ASN A 410 16.39 -1.25 -2.03
N SER A 411 15.43 -0.50 -2.54
CA SER A 411 14.24 -1.00 -3.23
C SER A 411 14.26 -0.60 -4.70
N TYR A 412 13.50 -1.32 -5.55
CA TYR A 412 13.29 -0.88 -6.94
C TYR A 412 12.70 0.54 -7.00
N GLY A 413 11.80 0.90 -6.09
CA GLY A 413 11.24 2.24 -5.99
C GLY A 413 12.31 3.34 -5.81
N ALA A 414 13.31 3.08 -4.97
CA ALA A 414 14.44 3.99 -4.75
C ALA A 414 15.39 4.06 -5.95
N ARG A 415 15.39 3.05 -6.83
CA ARG A 415 16.27 2.94 -8.00
C ARG A 415 15.66 3.49 -9.30
N ARG A 416 14.47 4.13 -9.23
CA ARG A 416 13.74 4.67 -10.39
C ARG A 416 14.50 5.71 -11.22
N GLY A 417 15.54 6.35 -10.67
CA GLY A 417 16.41 7.25 -11.42
C GLY A 417 17.47 6.53 -12.27
N ASN A 418 17.61 5.21 -12.16
CA ASN A 418 18.59 4.42 -12.87
C ASN A 418 17.90 3.38 -13.78
N HIS A 419 17.97 3.60 -15.09
CA HIS A 419 17.28 2.76 -16.06
C HIS A 419 17.83 1.34 -16.16
N ASP A 420 19.13 1.13 -15.92
CA ASP A 420 19.73 -0.20 -15.91
C ASP A 420 19.12 -1.11 -14.85
N VAL A 421 18.91 -0.57 -13.64
CA VAL A 421 18.27 -1.30 -12.55
C VAL A 421 16.80 -1.56 -12.86
N MET A 422 16.09 -0.54 -13.35
CA MET A 422 14.65 -0.63 -13.57
C MET A 422 14.27 -1.53 -14.74
N MET A 423 15.05 -1.55 -15.83
CA MET A 423 14.89 -2.52 -16.91
C MET A 423 15.01 -3.95 -16.40
N ARG A 424 16.03 -4.21 -15.58
CA ARG A 424 16.27 -5.51 -14.94
C ARG A 424 15.20 -5.88 -13.92
N GLY A 425 14.50 -4.90 -13.36
CA GLY A 425 13.35 -5.07 -12.50
C GLY A 425 12.03 -5.25 -13.23
N THR A 426 11.97 -4.99 -14.54
CA THR A 426 10.72 -5.06 -15.30
C THR A 426 10.27 -6.52 -15.43
N PHE A 427 9.02 -6.78 -15.04
CA PHE A 427 8.42 -8.09 -14.84
C PHE A 427 9.15 -9.01 -13.84
N ALA A 428 10.02 -8.47 -12.96
CA ALA A 428 10.80 -9.26 -12.00
C ALA A 428 10.05 -9.60 -10.70
N ASN A 429 8.73 -9.33 -10.64
CA ASN A 429 7.93 -9.67 -9.47
C ASN A 429 7.93 -11.18 -9.24
N ILE A 430 8.04 -11.59 -7.98
CA ILE A 430 8.15 -13.01 -7.60
C ILE A 430 6.84 -13.78 -7.74
N ARG A 431 5.72 -13.10 -7.96
CA ARG A 431 4.36 -13.66 -8.04
C ARG A 431 3.76 -13.64 -9.45
N ILE A 432 4.46 -13.09 -10.43
CA ILE A 432 3.98 -13.10 -11.82
C ILE A 432 3.95 -14.54 -12.34
N LYS A 433 2.91 -14.89 -13.10
CA LYS A 433 2.74 -16.21 -13.71
C LYS A 433 2.68 -16.03 -15.22
N ASN A 434 3.66 -16.59 -15.91
CA ASN A 434 3.76 -16.53 -17.36
C ASN A 434 3.37 -17.90 -17.95
N GLU A 435 2.33 -17.92 -18.77
CA GLU A 435 1.79 -19.15 -19.36
C GLU A 435 2.79 -19.85 -20.31
N MET A 436 3.81 -19.13 -20.77
CA MET A 436 4.90 -19.70 -21.56
C MET A 436 5.79 -20.68 -20.77
N VAL A 437 5.76 -20.61 -19.44
CA VAL A 437 6.58 -21.43 -18.52
C VAL A 437 5.71 -22.00 -17.39
N PRO A 438 4.79 -22.95 -17.71
CA PRO A 438 3.80 -23.42 -16.77
C PRO A 438 4.44 -24.07 -15.53
N GLY A 439 3.85 -23.80 -14.36
CA GLY A 439 4.33 -24.30 -13.07
C GLY A 439 5.48 -23.49 -12.44
N ILE A 440 5.96 -22.44 -13.11
CA ILE A 440 7.00 -21.55 -12.58
C ILE A 440 6.36 -20.21 -12.19
N GLU A 441 6.53 -19.82 -10.93
CA GLU A 441 6.14 -18.51 -10.43
C GLU A 441 7.36 -17.58 -10.36
N GLY A 442 7.15 -16.32 -10.71
CA GLY A 442 8.19 -15.30 -10.78
C GLY A 442 8.48 -14.84 -12.21
N GLY A 443 9.29 -13.78 -12.31
CA GLY A 443 9.61 -13.05 -13.54
C GLY A 443 10.42 -13.82 -14.58
N MET A 444 9.88 -14.94 -15.05
CA MET A 444 10.53 -15.91 -15.93
C MET A 444 9.85 -15.95 -17.30
N SER A 445 10.64 -16.21 -18.33
CA SER A 445 10.20 -16.46 -19.70
C SER A 445 11.10 -17.51 -20.34
N LYS A 446 10.89 -17.72 -21.64
CA LYS A 446 11.56 -18.75 -22.42
C LYS A 446 12.18 -18.13 -23.67
N TYR A 447 13.45 -18.41 -23.91
CA TYR A 447 14.17 -18.09 -25.13
C TYR A 447 14.84 -19.36 -25.65
N ASP A 448 14.60 -19.72 -26.91
CA ASP A 448 15.14 -20.91 -27.58
C ASP A 448 15.12 -22.20 -26.72
N GLY A 449 13.99 -22.47 -26.07
CA GLY A 449 13.86 -23.66 -25.20
C GLY A 449 14.30 -23.45 -23.75
N GLU A 450 15.18 -22.49 -23.48
CA GLU A 450 15.75 -22.23 -22.16
C GLU A 450 14.87 -21.27 -21.33
N VAL A 451 14.61 -21.64 -20.08
CA VAL A 451 13.88 -20.80 -19.12
C VAL A 451 14.86 -19.86 -18.43
N MET A 452 14.58 -18.55 -18.45
CA MET A 452 15.42 -17.52 -17.84
C MET A 452 14.59 -16.32 -17.38
N ALA A 453 15.21 -15.37 -16.69
CA ALA A 453 14.53 -14.14 -16.28
C ALA A 453 14.05 -13.35 -17.51
N ILE A 454 12.91 -12.67 -17.41
CA ILE A 454 12.33 -11.89 -18.52
C ILE A 454 13.31 -10.88 -19.11
N TYR A 455 14.08 -10.18 -18.26
CA TYR A 455 15.14 -9.29 -18.72
C TYR A 455 16.19 -10.01 -19.58
N ASP A 456 16.67 -11.17 -19.13
CA ASP A 456 17.71 -11.93 -19.83
C ASP A 456 17.19 -12.42 -21.20
N ALA A 457 15.95 -12.92 -21.25
CA ALA A 457 15.30 -13.32 -22.50
C ALA A 457 15.11 -12.13 -23.47
N ALA A 458 14.66 -11.00 -22.96
CA ALA A 458 14.48 -9.78 -23.74
C ALA A 458 15.80 -9.28 -24.35
N MET A 459 16.90 -9.34 -23.60
CA MET A 459 18.21 -8.95 -24.13
C MET A 459 18.71 -9.89 -25.23
N ARG A 460 18.45 -11.21 -25.15
CA ARG A 460 18.77 -12.15 -26.23
C ARG A 460 17.97 -11.86 -27.50
N PHE A 461 16.65 -11.72 -27.39
CA PHE A 461 15.81 -11.33 -28.54
C PHE A 461 16.22 -9.99 -29.16
N LYS A 462 16.62 -9.02 -28.32
CA LYS A 462 17.13 -7.72 -28.79
C LYS A 462 18.42 -7.87 -29.58
N GLN A 463 19.32 -8.78 -29.20
CA GLN A 463 20.54 -9.09 -29.96
C GLN A 463 20.23 -9.69 -31.33
N ASP A 464 19.17 -10.50 -31.43
CA ASP A 464 18.72 -11.08 -32.70
C ASP A 464 17.94 -10.10 -33.58
N GLY A 465 17.64 -8.89 -33.08
CA GLY A 465 16.77 -7.93 -33.77
C GLY A 465 15.30 -8.37 -33.82
N THR A 466 14.88 -9.29 -32.96
CA THR A 466 13.51 -9.80 -32.93
C THR A 466 12.60 -8.84 -32.15
N PRO A 467 11.52 -8.30 -32.76
CA PRO A 467 10.57 -7.47 -32.03
C PRO A 467 9.77 -8.30 -31.03
N LEU A 468 9.41 -7.70 -29.89
CA LEU A 468 8.69 -8.37 -28.83
C LEU A 468 7.29 -7.81 -28.62
N VAL A 469 6.38 -8.67 -28.14
CA VAL A 469 5.04 -8.27 -27.69
C VAL A 469 4.74 -8.86 -26.31
N ILE A 470 3.78 -8.27 -25.60
CA ILE A 470 3.16 -8.86 -24.42
C ILE A 470 1.72 -9.22 -24.80
N VAL A 471 1.27 -10.40 -24.37
CA VAL A 471 -0.14 -10.80 -24.42
C VAL A 471 -0.65 -10.93 -23.00
N ALA A 472 -1.83 -10.37 -22.71
CA ALA A 472 -2.43 -10.41 -21.38
C ALA A 472 -3.96 -10.58 -21.43
N GLY A 473 -4.56 -11.00 -20.31
CA GLY A 473 -6.01 -11.06 -20.13
C GLY A 473 -6.64 -9.68 -19.90
N LYS A 474 -7.63 -9.59 -19.02
CA LYS A 474 -8.34 -8.35 -18.63
C LYS A 474 -7.57 -7.54 -17.59
N GLU A 475 -7.91 -6.26 -17.45
CA GLU A 475 -7.43 -5.35 -16.39
C GLU A 475 -5.89 -5.24 -16.33
N TYR A 476 -5.23 -5.26 -17.50
CA TYR A 476 -3.78 -5.13 -17.57
C TYR A 476 -3.36 -3.72 -17.14
N GLY A 477 -2.36 -3.64 -16.26
CA GLY A 477 -1.87 -2.37 -15.72
C GLY A 477 -2.59 -1.90 -14.45
N THR A 478 -3.36 -2.76 -13.77
CA THR A 478 -4.08 -2.35 -12.55
C THR A 478 -3.18 -1.75 -11.46
N GLY A 479 -3.64 -0.68 -10.82
CA GLY A 479 -3.08 -0.18 -9.57
C GLY A 479 -2.23 1.11 -9.69
N SER A 480 -0.92 1.00 -9.50
CA SER A 480 -0.03 2.16 -9.32
C SER A 480 0.21 2.92 -10.62
N SER A 481 0.25 4.26 -10.55
CA SER A 481 0.56 5.15 -11.68
C SER A 481 2.03 5.19 -12.12
N ARG A 482 2.80 4.11 -11.90
CA ARG A 482 4.25 4.12 -12.15
C ARG A 482 4.53 3.97 -13.64
N ASP A 483 5.00 5.03 -14.27
CA ASP A 483 5.36 5.02 -15.70
C ASP A 483 6.49 4.03 -16.05
N TRP A 484 7.26 3.57 -15.07
CA TRP A 484 8.24 2.49 -15.23
C TRP A 484 7.63 1.17 -15.71
N ALA A 485 6.33 0.93 -15.48
CA ALA A 485 5.62 -0.19 -16.07
C ALA A 485 5.56 -0.10 -17.62
N ALA A 486 5.54 1.12 -18.17
CA ALA A 486 5.62 1.36 -19.62
C ALA A 486 7.07 1.54 -20.09
N LYS A 487 7.86 2.39 -19.43
CA LYS A 487 9.27 2.65 -19.79
C LYS A 487 10.11 1.38 -19.75
N GLY A 488 9.94 0.57 -18.71
CA GLY A 488 10.64 -0.71 -18.57
C GLY A 488 10.29 -1.65 -19.71
N THR A 489 8.99 -1.86 -19.96
CA THR A 489 8.47 -2.70 -21.04
C THR A 489 9.01 -2.27 -22.40
N ASN A 490 8.99 -0.97 -22.71
CA ASN A 490 9.57 -0.43 -23.94
C ASN A 490 11.10 -0.66 -24.03
N LEU A 491 11.83 -0.41 -22.95
CA LEU A 491 13.29 -0.60 -22.92
C LEU A 491 13.73 -2.07 -23.05
N LEU A 492 12.87 -3.02 -22.69
CA LEU A 492 13.04 -4.44 -22.98
C LEU A 492 12.85 -4.79 -24.47
N GLY A 493 12.43 -3.84 -25.31
CA GLY A 493 12.20 -4.05 -26.74
C GLY A 493 10.77 -4.48 -27.09
N VAL A 494 9.83 -4.40 -26.15
CA VAL A 494 8.42 -4.67 -26.41
C VAL A 494 7.83 -3.53 -27.24
N ARG A 495 7.22 -3.88 -28.37
CA ARG A 495 6.66 -2.95 -29.36
C ARG A 495 5.15 -2.82 -29.27
N ALA A 496 4.46 -3.80 -28.68
CA ALA A 496 3.03 -3.77 -28.45
C ALA A 496 2.61 -4.62 -27.25
N VAL A 497 1.49 -4.24 -26.62
CA VAL A 497 0.78 -5.03 -25.61
C VAL A 497 -0.60 -5.33 -26.16
N ILE A 498 -0.99 -6.59 -26.20
CA ILE A 498 -2.28 -7.07 -26.69
C ILE A 498 -3.03 -7.64 -25.49
N THR A 499 -4.17 -7.04 -25.15
CA THR A 499 -4.91 -7.37 -23.92
C THR A 499 -6.40 -7.19 -24.15
N GLU A 500 -7.22 -7.90 -23.37
CA GLU A 500 -8.67 -7.77 -23.42
C GLU A 500 -9.16 -6.42 -22.88
N SER A 501 -8.49 -5.87 -21.86
CA SER A 501 -8.75 -4.53 -21.35
C SER A 501 -7.55 -3.95 -20.59
N PHE A 502 -7.40 -2.63 -20.65
CA PHE A 502 -6.44 -1.87 -19.85
C PHE A 502 -7.13 -1.19 -18.69
N GLU A 503 -6.40 -1.03 -17.58
CA GLU A 503 -6.71 0.01 -16.61
C GLU A 503 -6.24 1.38 -17.11
N ARG A 504 -6.89 2.45 -16.62
CA ARG A 504 -6.80 3.78 -17.23
C ARG A 504 -5.39 4.41 -17.28
N ILE A 505 -4.58 4.23 -16.23
CA ILE A 505 -3.24 4.86 -16.09
C ILE A 505 -2.18 3.87 -16.56
#